data_AF-A0A162PWF9-F1
#
_entry.id   AF-A0A162PWF9-F1
#
_cell.length_a   1.000
_cell.length_b   1.000
_cell.length_c   1.000
_cell.angle_alpha   90.00
_cell.angle_beta   90.00
_cell.angle_gamma   90.00
#
_symmetry.space_group_name_H-M   'P 1'
#
loop_
_entity.id
_entity.type
_entity.pdbx_description
1 polymer ?
#
loop_
_entity_poly.entity_id
_entity_poly.type
_entity_poly.pdbx_seq_one_letter_code
_entity_poly.pdbx_strand_id
1 'polypeptide(L)'
;MKKKSCHRCWLMLSVLVIVTLRSVSAQLTFTFQQQAAGHQRPQRESEYAHHLIRIPGDIVFGGLFPMHEHLVLSDHAATDGASASGGAAGSIGMEFPCGAIKEEKGIQRLEAMLYALDLINDDPHILPNITIGAVILDTCSSDTHALDQSMEFVRSYMNKVRF
;
A
#
# COMPACT_ATOMS: atom_id res chain seq x y z
N MET A 1 34.09 6.07 -71.94
CA MET A 1 34.01 6.05 -70.45
C MET A 1 32.55 5.79 -70.06
N LYS A 2 32.19 4.57 -69.62
CA LYS A 2 30.82 4.21 -69.18
C LYS A 2 30.93 3.49 -67.84
N LYS A 3 30.68 4.21 -66.74
CA LYS A 3 30.56 3.62 -65.39
C LYS A 3 29.23 2.86 -65.34
N LYS A 4 29.26 1.53 -65.52
CA LYS A 4 28.11 0.67 -65.29
C LYS A 4 27.88 0.59 -63.79
N SER A 5 26.88 1.31 -63.28
CA SER A 5 26.49 1.23 -61.87
C SER A 5 25.96 -0.17 -61.59
N CYS A 6 26.60 -0.89 -60.66
CA CYS A 6 26.27 -2.26 -60.32
C CYS A 6 24.96 -2.28 -59.52
N HIS A 7 23.90 -2.86 -60.10
CA HIS A 7 22.57 -2.98 -59.47
C HIS A 7 22.64 -3.71 -58.10
N ARG A 8 23.64 -4.59 -57.93
CA ARG A 8 23.91 -5.28 -56.66
C ARG A 8 24.49 -4.34 -55.59
N CYS A 9 25.25 -3.31 -55.96
CA CYS A 9 25.71 -2.30 -55.00
C CYS A 9 24.54 -1.43 -54.49
N TRP A 10 23.59 -1.08 -55.37
CA TRP A 10 22.44 -0.25 -54.99
C TRP A 10 21.48 -0.99 -54.04
N LEU A 11 21.24 -2.28 -54.29
CA LEU A 11 20.49 -3.15 -53.39
C LEU A 11 21.20 -3.30 -52.02
N MET A 12 22.52 -3.50 -51.99
CA MET A 12 23.27 -3.63 -50.73
C MET A 12 23.28 -2.34 -49.91
N LEU A 13 23.40 -1.17 -50.55
CA LEU A 13 23.27 0.13 -49.88
C LEU A 13 21.86 0.35 -49.32
N SER A 14 20.81 -0.07 -50.03
CA SER A 14 19.43 0.04 -49.54
C SER A 14 19.15 -0.88 -48.34
N VAL A 15 19.64 -2.12 -48.34
CA VAL A 15 19.48 -3.05 -47.23
C VAL A 15 20.26 -2.56 -46.01
N LEU A 16 21.46 -2.02 -46.20
CA LEU A 16 22.25 -1.45 -45.10
C LEU A 16 21.55 -0.24 -44.46
N VAL A 17 20.96 0.65 -45.25
CA VAL A 17 20.18 1.80 -44.75
C VAL A 17 18.91 1.35 -44.01
N ILE A 18 18.22 0.32 -44.49
CA ILE A 18 17.03 -0.22 -43.83
C ILE A 18 17.38 -0.89 -42.49
N VAL A 19 18.48 -1.66 -42.44
CA VAL A 19 18.95 -2.32 -41.22
C VAL A 19 19.42 -1.30 -40.19
N THR A 20 20.14 -0.25 -40.61
CA THR A 20 20.56 0.82 -39.69
C THR A 20 19.38 1.66 -39.22
N LEU A 21 18.39 1.99 -40.08
CA LEU A 21 17.17 2.68 -39.63
C LEU A 21 16.39 1.85 -38.61
N ARG A 22 16.19 0.55 -38.85
CA ARG A 22 15.47 -0.33 -37.91
C ARG A 22 16.21 -0.47 -36.58
N SER A 23 17.54 -0.54 -36.61
CA SER A 23 18.34 -0.57 -35.38
C SER A 23 18.27 0.76 -34.62
N VAL A 24 18.36 1.90 -35.30
CA VAL A 24 18.26 3.22 -34.64
C VAL A 24 16.86 3.46 -34.07
N SER A 25 15.79 3.08 -34.79
CA SER A 25 14.43 3.12 -34.27
C SER A 25 14.24 2.23 -33.04
N ALA A 26 14.78 1.01 -33.04
CA ALA A 26 14.69 0.11 -31.89
C ALA A 26 15.40 0.70 -30.66
N GLN A 27 16.59 1.30 -30.83
CA GLN A 27 17.29 2.00 -29.75
C GLN A 27 16.53 3.24 -29.25
N LEU A 28 15.90 4.03 -30.15
CA LEU A 28 15.09 5.20 -29.76
C LEU A 28 13.81 4.81 -29.02
N THR A 29 13.15 3.72 -29.41
CA THR A 29 11.97 3.20 -28.69
C THR A 29 12.37 2.67 -27.32
N PHE A 30 13.52 2.00 -27.21
CA PHE A 30 14.03 1.49 -25.94
C PHE A 30 14.33 2.63 -24.95
N THR A 31 14.93 3.74 -25.39
CA THR A 31 15.14 4.92 -24.53
C THR A 31 13.85 5.67 -24.19
N PHE A 32 12.92 5.80 -25.14
CA PHE A 32 11.61 6.41 -24.86
C PHE A 32 10.76 5.60 -23.87
N GLN A 33 10.78 4.27 -23.98
CA GLN A 33 10.07 3.40 -23.04
C GLN A 33 10.73 3.42 -21.64
N GLN A 34 12.06 3.59 -21.57
CA GLN A 34 12.78 3.72 -20.31
C GLN A 34 12.45 5.02 -19.56
N GLN A 35 12.04 6.11 -20.25
CA GLN A 35 11.63 7.37 -19.62
C GLN A 35 10.15 7.40 -19.21
N ALA A 36 9.30 6.54 -19.77
CA ALA A 36 7.91 6.37 -19.32
C ALA A 36 7.80 5.47 -18.08
N ALA A 37 8.78 4.59 -17.85
CA ALA A 37 8.90 3.83 -16.62
C ALA A 37 9.81 4.59 -15.64
N GLY A 38 9.28 5.68 -15.08
CA GLY A 38 9.84 6.21 -13.83
C GLY A 38 10.00 5.06 -12.84
N HIS A 39 11.19 4.94 -12.27
CA HIS A 39 11.50 4.03 -11.18
C HIS A 39 10.66 4.43 -9.95
N GLN A 40 9.38 4.07 -9.97
CA GLN A 40 8.60 3.95 -8.75
C GLN A 40 9.19 2.76 -8.02
N ARG A 41 10.05 3.07 -7.04
CA ARG A 41 10.30 2.18 -5.90
C ARG A 41 8.95 1.56 -5.54
N PRO A 42 8.77 0.22 -5.58
CA PRO A 42 7.54 -0.37 -5.11
C PRO A 42 7.36 0.18 -3.70
N GLN A 43 6.29 0.96 -3.50
CA GLN A 43 6.01 1.48 -2.18
C GLN A 43 5.93 0.27 -1.27
N ARG A 44 6.62 0.37 -0.14
CA ARG A 44 6.50 -0.55 0.99
C ARG A 44 5.10 -0.39 1.58
N GLU A 45 4.07 -0.62 0.77
CA GLU A 45 2.65 -0.48 1.10
C GLU A 45 2.12 -1.79 1.71
N SER A 46 2.93 -2.86 1.66
CA SER A 46 2.59 -4.18 2.18
C SER A 46 2.99 -4.43 3.64
N GLU A 47 3.78 -3.56 4.28
CA GLU A 47 4.33 -3.88 5.62
C GLU A 47 3.43 -3.41 6.78
N TYR A 48 2.53 -2.44 6.56
CA TYR A 48 1.57 -1.96 7.56
C TYR A 48 0.13 -2.46 7.34
N ALA A 49 -0.10 -3.28 6.31
CA ALA A 49 -1.45 -3.67 5.90
C ALA A 49 -2.18 -4.55 6.94
N HIS A 50 -1.46 -5.18 7.87
CA HIS A 50 -2.04 -6.09 8.85
C HIS A 50 -2.78 -5.41 10.01
N HIS A 51 -2.64 -4.09 10.18
CA HIS A 51 -3.29 -3.32 11.24
C HIS A 51 -4.26 -2.26 10.69
N LEU A 52 -4.56 -2.30 9.39
CA LEU A 52 -5.33 -1.27 8.70
C LEU A 52 -6.61 -1.84 8.09
N ILE A 53 -7.74 -1.26 8.46
CA ILE A 53 -9.02 -1.46 7.79
C ILE A 53 -9.35 -0.17 7.03
N ARG A 54 -9.68 -0.29 5.74
CA ARG A 54 -10.03 0.85 4.90
C ARG A 54 -11.39 0.63 4.22
N ILE A 55 -12.31 1.55 4.51
CA ILE A 55 -13.62 1.68 3.88
C ILE A 55 -13.58 2.94 3.01
N PRO A 56 -13.80 2.82 1.69
CA PRO A 56 -13.81 3.97 0.80
C PRO A 56 -15.03 4.87 1.08
N GLY A 57 -14.89 6.16 0.78
CA GLY A 57 -15.96 7.14 0.84
C GLY A 57 -15.45 8.50 0.36
N ASP A 58 -16.38 9.42 0.12
CA ASP A 58 -16.09 10.81 -0.27
C ASP A 58 -15.41 11.57 0.88
N ILE A 59 -15.92 11.37 2.09
CA ILE A 59 -15.30 11.82 3.34
C ILE A 59 -14.81 10.58 4.08
N VAL A 60 -13.57 10.59 4.57
CA VAL A 60 -12.99 9.43 5.26
C VAL A 60 -12.62 9.81 6.69
N PHE A 61 -13.19 9.10 7.67
CA PHE A 61 -12.84 9.28 9.07
C PHE A 61 -11.71 8.35 9.51
N GLY A 62 -10.72 8.92 10.20
CA GLY A 62 -9.65 8.16 10.84
C GLY A 62 -10.10 7.64 12.21
N GLY A 63 -9.79 6.37 12.51
CA GLY A 63 -10.07 5.75 13.80
C GLY A 63 -8.86 4.99 14.35
N LEU A 64 -8.58 5.16 15.65
CA LEU A 64 -7.58 4.39 16.38
C LEU A 64 -8.28 3.56 17.45
N PHE A 65 -8.16 2.24 17.38
CA PHE A 65 -8.83 1.33 18.31
C PHE A 65 -7.85 0.34 18.93
N PRO A 66 -7.96 0.05 20.25
CA PRO A 66 -7.13 -0.95 20.92
C PRO A 66 -7.70 -2.35 20.68
N MET A 67 -7.58 -2.85 19.45
CA MET A 67 -8.15 -4.14 19.05
C MET A 67 -7.38 -5.32 19.62
N HIS A 68 -6.08 -5.16 19.82
CA HIS A 68 -5.24 -6.16 20.48
C HIS A 68 -4.65 -5.67 21.81
N GLU A 69 -4.23 -6.61 22.65
CA GLU A 69 -3.44 -6.36 23.86
C GLU A 69 -2.03 -5.89 23.54
N HIS A 70 -1.42 -5.16 24.48
CA HIS A 70 -0.02 -4.77 24.37
C HIS A 70 0.85 -5.93 24.81
N LEU A 71 1.57 -6.57 23.87
CA LEU A 71 2.64 -7.48 24.23
C LEU A 71 3.90 -6.68 24.50
N VAL A 72 4.23 -6.58 25.77
CA VAL A 72 5.61 -6.35 26.17
C VAL A 72 6.29 -7.71 26.04
N LEU A 73 7.31 -7.82 25.20
CA LEU A 73 8.25 -8.94 25.26
C LEU A 73 9.01 -8.83 26.59
N SER A 74 8.33 -9.17 27.69
CA SER A 74 8.97 -9.48 28.94
C SER A 74 9.28 -10.98 28.94
N ASP A 75 10.40 -11.31 29.54
CA ASP A 75 11.08 -12.60 29.58
C ASP A 75 10.28 -13.76 30.25
N HIS A 76 8.98 -13.87 30.04
CA HIS A 76 8.08 -14.85 30.65
C HIS A 76 7.64 -15.98 29.70
N ALA A 77 8.33 -16.17 28.57
CA ALA A 77 8.13 -17.33 27.69
C ALA A 77 8.64 -18.67 28.28
N ALA A 78 8.79 -18.77 29.60
CA ALA A 78 9.18 -20.00 30.27
C ALA A 78 8.65 -20.02 31.71
N THR A 79 7.34 -20.16 31.87
CA THR A 79 6.67 -21.01 32.88
C THR A 79 5.17 -20.71 32.83
N ASP A 80 4.37 -21.77 32.85
CA ASP A 80 2.92 -21.77 33.00
C ASP A 80 2.11 -21.60 31.70
N GLY A 81 1.79 -22.76 31.12
CA GLY A 81 1.04 -22.92 29.88
C GLY A 81 -0.44 -22.55 29.98
N ALA A 82 -0.76 -21.26 29.83
CA ALA A 82 -2.10 -20.81 29.53
C ALA A 82 -2.07 -19.68 28.49
N SER A 83 -2.79 -19.92 27.37
CA SER A 83 -3.10 -18.97 26.30
C SER A 83 -2.08 -18.75 25.17
N ALA A 84 -1.47 -19.84 24.70
CA ALA A 84 -1.07 -19.92 23.29
C ALA A 84 -2.26 -20.44 22.47
N SER A 85 -3.11 -19.53 21.98
CA SER A 85 -4.09 -19.87 20.94
C SER A 85 -4.14 -18.78 19.87
N GLY A 86 -3.35 -19.00 18.81
CA GLY A 86 -3.61 -18.46 17.47
C GLY A 86 -2.57 -17.47 16.94
N GLY A 87 -1.81 -17.91 15.93
CA GLY A 87 -1.07 -17.01 15.01
C GLY A 87 0.38 -17.42 14.79
N ALA A 88 0.73 -17.73 13.54
CA ALA A 88 1.99 -18.38 13.15
C ALA A 88 3.23 -17.53 13.41
N ALA A 89 4.26 -18.18 13.97
CA ALA A 89 5.64 -17.73 13.92
C ALA A 89 6.09 -17.63 12.45
N GLY A 90 6.35 -16.42 11.98
CA GLY A 90 6.88 -16.13 10.66
C GLY A 90 7.78 -14.90 10.67
N SER A 91 9.09 -15.17 10.69
CA SER A 91 10.24 -14.28 10.43
C SER A 91 10.84 -13.47 11.58
N ILE A 92 12.16 -13.64 11.70
CA ILE A 92 13.06 -12.95 12.64
C ILE A 92 13.34 -11.56 12.07
N GLY A 93 12.63 -10.57 12.61
CA GLY A 93 12.81 -9.14 12.42
C GLY A 93 11.91 -8.48 13.46
N MET A 94 12.46 -7.58 14.26
CA MET A 94 11.77 -6.98 15.41
C MET A 94 10.50 -6.25 14.97
N GLU A 95 9.37 -6.93 15.02
CA GLU A 95 8.04 -6.43 14.69
C GLU A 95 7.14 -6.98 15.79
N PHE A 96 6.89 -6.16 16.82
CA PHE A 96 6.18 -6.57 18.02
C PHE A 96 4.82 -7.15 17.63
N PRO A 97 4.61 -8.47 17.71
CA PRO A 97 3.31 -9.02 17.43
C PRO A 97 2.38 -8.46 18.51
N CYS A 98 1.27 -7.88 18.11
CA CYS A 98 0.26 -7.46 19.08
C CYS A 98 -0.31 -8.69 19.80
N GLY A 99 -0.92 -8.47 20.96
CA GLY A 99 -1.40 -9.56 21.83
C GLY A 99 -2.71 -10.14 21.39
N ALA A 100 -3.40 -10.81 22.32
CA ALA A 100 -4.73 -11.36 22.04
C ALA A 100 -5.73 -10.24 21.69
N ILE A 101 -6.79 -10.60 20.95
CA ILE A 101 -7.88 -9.69 20.59
C ILE A 101 -8.68 -9.30 21.84
N LYS A 102 -9.03 -8.02 21.95
CA LYS A 102 -9.82 -7.44 23.03
C LYS A 102 -11.26 -7.17 22.57
N GLU A 103 -12.15 -8.11 22.85
CA GLU A 103 -13.55 -8.04 22.41
C GLU A 103 -14.31 -6.85 23.05
N GLU A 104 -14.30 -6.71 24.37
CA GLU A 104 -15.16 -5.74 25.08
C GLU A 104 -14.79 -4.26 24.87
N LYS A 105 -13.53 -3.94 24.60
CA LYS A 105 -13.07 -2.53 24.53
C LYS A 105 -12.38 -2.14 23.23
N GLY A 106 -11.93 -3.12 22.46
CA GLY A 106 -11.39 -2.91 21.13
C GLY A 106 -12.50 -3.06 20.09
N ILE A 107 -12.95 -4.30 19.92
CA ILE A 107 -13.88 -4.69 18.86
C ILE A 107 -15.25 -4.01 19.01
N GLN A 108 -15.81 -3.93 20.22
CA GLN A 108 -17.08 -3.21 20.41
C GLN A 108 -17.02 -1.74 20.00
N ARG A 109 -15.88 -1.06 20.17
CA ARG A 109 -15.73 0.34 19.78
C ARG A 109 -15.55 0.50 18.27
N LEU A 110 -14.82 -0.44 17.66
CA LEU A 110 -14.73 -0.55 16.21
C LEU A 110 -16.12 -0.75 15.60
N GLU A 111 -16.87 -1.73 16.11
CA GLU A 111 -18.21 -2.07 15.63
C GLU A 111 -19.17 -0.89 15.81
N ALA A 112 -19.14 -0.20 16.96
CA ALA A 112 -19.95 1.00 17.17
C ALA A 112 -19.64 2.13 16.16
N MET A 113 -18.37 2.31 15.77
CA MET A 113 -18.02 3.27 14.72
C MET A 113 -18.57 2.83 13.36
N LEU A 114 -18.38 1.56 12.99
CA LEU A 114 -18.88 1.03 11.71
C LEU A 114 -20.41 1.11 11.61
N TYR A 115 -21.10 0.73 12.68
CA TYR A 115 -22.54 0.84 12.78
C TYR A 115 -23.03 2.29 12.64
N ALA A 116 -22.32 3.25 13.26
CA ALA A 116 -22.65 4.66 13.11
C ALA A 116 -22.45 5.18 11.67
N LEU A 117 -21.42 4.69 10.96
CA LEU A 117 -21.20 5.04 9.55
C LEU A 117 -22.33 4.52 8.66
N ASP A 118 -22.77 3.28 8.90
CA ASP A 118 -23.89 2.69 8.17
C ASP A 118 -25.17 3.50 8.39
N LEU A 119 -25.48 3.85 9.64
CA LEU A 119 -26.65 4.68 9.96
C LEU A 119 -26.62 6.05 9.28
N ILE A 120 -25.45 6.68 9.17
CA ILE A 120 -25.30 7.98 8.51
C ILE A 120 -25.48 7.84 6.99
N ASN A 121 -24.85 6.83 6.38
CA ASN A 121 -24.91 6.62 4.94
C ASN A 121 -26.31 6.16 4.47
N ASP A 122 -27.08 5.50 5.34
CA ASP A 122 -28.45 5.07 5.05
C ASP A 122 -29.51 6.17 5.25
N ASP A 123 -29.21 7.24 5.99
CA ASP A 123 -30.15 8.33 6.24
C ASP A 123 -30.11 9.39 5.12
N PRO A 124 -31.17 9.55 4.31
CA PRO A 124 -31.20 10.52 3.21
C PRO A 124 -31.21 11.98 3.68
N HIS A 125 -31.44 12.25 4.96
CA HIS A 125 -31.42 13.58 5.54
C HIS A 125 -30.05 14.01 6.06
N ILE A 126 -29.12 13.06 6.25
CA ILE A 126 -27.77 13.33 6.72
C ILE A 126 -26.80 13.20 5.55
N LEU A 127 -26.15 14.31 5.16
CA LEU A 127 -25.14 14.36 4.08
C LEU A 127 -25.62 13.76 2.74
N PRO A 128 -26.68 14.31 2.12
CA PRO A 128 -27.22 13.78 0.87
C PRO A 128 -26.16 13.81 -0.26
N ASN A 129 -26.03 12.68 -0.96
CA ASN A 129 -25.07 12.46 -2.05
C ASN A 129 -23.59 12.46 -1.64
N ILE A 130 -23.29 12.28 -0.35
CA ILE A 130 -21.92 12.15 0.16
C ILE A 130 -21.85 10.86 0.97
N THR A 131 -20.90 9.99 0.63
CA THR A 131 -20.63 8.75 1.36
C THR A 131 -19.51 8.96 2.37
N ILE A 132 -19.72 8.50 3.61
CA ILE A 132 -18.67 8.46 4.63
C ILE A 132 -18.00 7.09 4.61
N GLY A 133 -16.68 7.10 4.45
CA GLY A 133 -15.79 5.96 4.63
C GLY A 133 -14.95 6.08 5.90
N ALA A 134 -14.03 5.14 6.09
CA ALA A 134 -13.16 5.10 7.26
C ALA A 134 -11.79 4.51 6.97
N VAL A 135 -10.79 4.92 7.76
CA VAL A 135 -9.47 4.31 7.82
C VAL A 135 -9.21 4.05 9.30
N ILE A 136 -9.07 2.78 9.66
CA ILE A 136 -9.06 2.33 11.05
C ILE A 136 -7.77 1.59 11.29
N LEU A 137 -7.03 2.00 12.32
CA LEU A 137 -5.75 1.41 12.69
C LEU A 137 -5.82 0.80 14.10
N ASP A 138 -5.15 -0.33 14.28
CA ASP A 138 -4.96 -0.93 15.60
C ASP A 138 -3.83 -0.27 16.39
N THR A 139 -4.11 0.12 17.62
CA THR A 139 -3.10 0.67 18.53
C THR A 139 -2.42 -0.38 19.39
N CYS A 140 -2.88 -1.64 19.36
CA CYS A 140 -2.37 -2.72 20.20
C CYS A 140 -2.32 -2.35 21.69
N SER A 141 -3.23 -1.48 22.14
CA SER A 141 -3.26 -0.92 23.48
C SER A 141 -1.93 -0.27 23.94
N SER A 142 -1.13 0.26 23.02
CA SER A 142 0.19 0.82 23.28
C SER A 142 0.35 2.23 22.71
N ASP A 143 0.88 3.14 23.52
CA ASP A 143 1.02 4.55 23.14
C ASP A 143 2.03 4.75 22.00
N THR A 144 3.13 3.99 21.99
CA THR A 144 4.14 4.07 20.92
C THR A 144 3.58 3.58 19.59
N HIS A 145 2.82 2.47 19.61
CA HIS A 145 2.12 1.98 18.42
C HIS A 145 1.05 2.99 17.97
N ALA A 146 0.27 3.56 18.88
CA ALA A 146 -0.72 4.57 18.55
C ALA A 146 -0.10 5.81 17.87
N LEU A 147 1.08 6.25 18.33
CA LEU A 147 1.81 7.36 17.71
C LEU A 147 2.29 7.01 16.30
N ASP A 148 2.88 5.83 16.10
CA ASP A 148 3.34 5.38 14.79
C ASP A 148 2.17 5.25 13.80
N GLN A 149 1.04 4.70 14.26
CA GLN A 149 -0.21 4.64 13.47
C GLN A 149 -0.76 6.04 13.17
N SER A 150 -0.67 6.97 14.12
CA SER A 150 -1.10 8.36 13.89
C SER A 150 -0.29 9.05 12.79
N MET A 151 1.01 8.75 12.70
CA MET A 151 1.86 9.26 11.63
C MET A 151 1.45 8.73 10.26
N GLU A 152 0.83 7.55 10.19
CA GLU A 152 0.36 7.00 8.93
C GLU A 152 -0.79 7.81 8.32
N PHE A 153 -1.72 8.31 9.15
CA PHE A 153 -2.75 9.24 8.67
C PHE A 153 -2.14 10.51 8.04
N VAL A 154 -1.09 11.06 8.67
CA VAL A 154 -0.41 12.26 8.17
C VAL A 154 0.32 11.96 6.86
N ARG A 155 1.04 10.83 6.77
CA ARG A 155 1.72 10.43 5.52
C ARG A 155 0.74 10.23 4.37
N SER A 156 -0.38 9.57 4.64
CA SER A 156 -1.45 9.36 3.66
C SER A 156 -2.01 10.70 3.13
N TYR A 157 -2.19 11.68 4.02
CA TYR A 157 -2.61 13.03 3.63
C TYR A 157 -1.54 13.74 2.79
N MET A 158 -0.29 13.74 3.24
CA MET A 158 0.82 14.44 2.58
C MET A 158 1.10 13.88 1.17
N ASN A 159 0.88 12.58 0.95
CA ASN A 159 1.01 11.97 -0.38
C ASN A 159 -0.12 12.35 -1.33
N LYS A 160 -1.32 12.69 -0.83
CA LYS A 160 -2.44 13.20 -1.64
C LYS A 160 -2.28 14.69 -1.98
N VAL A 161 -1.64 15.48 -1.11
CA VAL A 161 -1.36 16.91 -1.33
C VAL A 161 -0.01 17.09 -2.04
N ARG A 162 0.12 16.51 -3.24
CA ARG A 162 1.19 16.90 -4.17
C ARG A 162 0.60 17.84 -5.22
N PHE A 163 1.07 19.09 -5.21
CA PHE A 163 0.82 20.09 -6.25
C PHE A 163 1.45 19.67 -7.58
#